data_AF-A0A6J3L571-F1
#
_entry.id   AF-A0A6J3L571-F1
#
_cell.length_a   1.000
_cell.length_b   1.000
_cell.length_c   1.000
_cell.angle_alpha   90.00
_cell.angle_beta   90.00
_cell.angle_gamma   90.00
#
_symmetry.space_group_name_H-M   'P 1'
#
loop_
_entity.id
_entity.type
_entity.pdbx_description
1 polymer ?
#
loop_
_entity_poly.entity_id
_entity_poly.type
_entity_poly.pdbx_seq_one_letter_code
_entity_poly.pdbx_strand_id
1 'polypeptide(L)'
;MIEIQDGILDKGTKNSQPKGDEDRIKHLYEKLQQTQIKLYESKNICASLKQEINKLHKLLYSEIGVNVNLNNLLNQSGWRGRAEQIHLLQQKITELQSRLSEYEGTQKTSIGIKTKFRSCRFLFISCMSCILVSVERKNLANLRNVEKERRRQIEDSAKQLRQTEVIVEGYKRKLEASKARIKVLEHELNVAKGNIAILNEKRSHDNHLIETLNNRLKTTEIKHEEREIDMKNRAEKFEREYTNLKNDLQSAQLQIDRLRRRLEEREIEIDKLRYFILGEKSEELLSNLNHSGPPHSARSTCEPNEYVTLAFAAEAERERLLELITILNRRLDKERNYADTLSNTLRNEKDKSAKLELKIRKLETERIGIVKIDTGYKTKLPKLSKASDKEMNAEQMRLKVELLQEECLALKARLDTVQQDKAEDLATYKQMHEQVRKIFHEACRSKPLPPIGSRSTITV
;
A
#
# COMPACT_ATOMS: atom_id res chain seq x y z
N MET A 1 -3.03 8.14 -54.78
CA MET A 1 -4.32 7.54 -55.19
C MET A 1 -4.88 6.81 -54.00
N ILE A 2 -6.18 6.97 -53.74
CA ILE A 2 -6.94 6.64 -52.51
C ILE A 2 -6.93 7.81 -51.51
N GLU A 3 -7.76 8.78 -51.84
CA GLU A 3 -8.40 9.69 -50.89
C GLU A 3 -9.50 8.89 -50.15
N ILE A 4 -9.72 9.18 -48.87
CA ILE A 4 -11.02 8.99 -48.22
C ILE A 4 -11.31 10.27 -47.44
N GLN A 5 -12.52 10.79 -47.61
CA GLN A 5 -12.89 12.16 -47.30
C GLN A 5 -13.89 12.23 -46.15
N ASP A 6 -13.88 13.39 -45.50
CA ASP A 6 -14.65 13.90 -44.35
C ASP A 6 -15.95 13.19 -43.89
N GLY A 7 -16.10 13.17 -42.55
CA GLY A 7 -17.39 13.02 -41.85
C GLY A 7 -17.41 13.89 -40.58
N ILE A 8 -18.31 14.87 -40.52
CA ILE A 8 -18.31 15.98 -39.54
C ILE A 8 -19.59 15.95 -38.65
N LEU A 9 -19.43 16.25 -37.34
CA LEU A 9 -20.45 16.54 -36.30
C LEU A 9 -21.40 15.35 -35.92
N ASP A 10 -21.79 15.14 -34.66
CA ASP A 10 -22.33 16.15 -33.71
C ASP A 10 -21.98 15.89 -32.21
N LYS A 11 -22.62 16.65 -31.30
CA LYS A 11 -22.09 17.07 -29.99
C LYS A 11 -22.30 16.10 -28.83
N GLY A 12 -21.30 16.07 -27.95
CA GLY A 12 -21.45 16.76 -26.66
C GLY A 12 -21.48 15.92 -25.38
N THR A 13 -20.49 16.13 -24.52
CA THR A 13 -20.69 16.50 -23.11
C THR A 13 -19.46 17.28 -22.64
N LYS A 14 -19.66 18.43 -22.00
CA LYS A 14 -18.56 19.21 -21.41
C LYS A 14 -18.10 18.53 -20.12
N ASN A 15 -16.80 18.31 -19.95
CA ASN A 15 -16.23 18.21 -18.60
C ASN A 15 -14.82 18.82 -18.55
N SER A 16 -14.61 19.67 -17.56
CA SER A 16 -13.45 20.56 -17.44
C SER A 16 -12.26 19.87 -16.76
N GLN A 17 -11.60 18.94 -17.47
CA GLN A 17 -10.43 18.22 -16.94
C GLN A 17 -9.11 18.19 -17.76
N PRO A 18 -8.98 18.63 -19.03
CA PRO A 18 -7.81 18.29 -19.84
C PRO A 18 -6.47 18.84 -19.30
N LYS A 19 -6.47 20.05 -18.72
CA LYS A 19 -5.23 20.68 -18.21
C LYS A 19 -4.60 19.93 -17.04
N GLY A 20 -5.40 19.40 -16.11
CA GLY A 20 -4.87 18.73 -14.92
C GLY A 20 -4.21 17.38 -15.24
N ASP A 21 -4.69 16.71 -16.28
CA ASP A 21 -4.09 15.46 -16.75
C ASP A 21 -2.87 15.72 -17.66
N GLU A 22 -2.86 16.83 -18.43
CA GLU A 22 -1.71 17.32 -19.18
C GLU A 22 -0.53 17.72 -18.25
N ASP A 23 -0.79 18.46 -17.17
CA ASP A 23 0.20 18.80 -16.14
C ASP A 23 0.75 17.56 -15.42
N ARG A 24 -0.11 16.55 -15.16
CA ARG A 24 0.30 15.25 -14.60
C ARG A 24 1.20 14.48 -15.55
N ILE A 25 0.86 14.41 -16.84
CA ILE A 25 1.68 13.76 -17.87
C ILE A 25 3.05 14.44 -17.94
N LYS A 26 3.09 15.78 -17.93
CA LYS A 26 4.33 16.55 -17.92
C LYS A 26 5.20 16.25 -16.69
N HIS A 27 4.63 16.28 -15.48
CA HIS A 27 5.36 15.92 -14.25
C HIS A 27 5.86 14.47 -14.25
N LEU A 28 5.08 13.52 -14.81
CA LEU A 28 5.54 12.14 -14.99
C LEU A 28 6.70 12.05 -16.00
N TYR A 29 6.70 12.86 -17.06
CA TYR A 29 7.77 12.92 -18.05
C TYR A 29 9.06 13.52 -17.47
N GLU A 30 8.97 14.61 -16.71
CA GLU A 30 10.10 15.20 -15.97
C GLU A 30 10.68 14.21 -14.94
N LYS A 31 9.81 13.48 -14.23
CA LYS A 31 10.23 12.44 -13.28
C LYS A 31 10.89 11.24 -13.97
N LEU A 32 10.37 10.81 -15.12
CA LEU A 32 11.00 9.79 -15.98
C LEU A 32 12.41 10.25 -16.38
N GLN A 33 12.53 11.46 -16.94
CA GLN A 33 13.81 12.02 -17.37
C GLN A 33 14.81 12.11 -16.20
N GLN A 34 14.39 12.56 -15.02
CA GLN A 34 15.23 12.62 -13.82
C GLN A 34 15.69 11.21 -13.37
N THR A 35 14.81 10.20 -13.40
CA THR A 35 15.21 8.81 -13.08
C THR A 35 16.16 8.23 -14.11
N GLN A 36 16.00 8.58 -15.39
CA GLN A 36 16.86 8.12 -16.47
C GLN A 36 18.27 8.73 -16.38
N ILE A 37 18.40 10.01 -16.00
CA ILE A 37 19.70 10.64 -15.69
C ILE A 37 20.39 9.89 -14.54
N LYS A 38 19.70 9.70 -13.41
CA LYS A 38 20.26 8.95 -12.24
C LYS A 38 20.65 7.51 -12.58
N LEU A 39 19.94 6.86 -13.50
CA LEU A 39 20.28 5.53 -14.00
C LEU A 39 21.59 5.55 -14.81
N TYR A 40 21.80 6.56 -15.67
CA TYR A 40 23.06 6.69 -16.41
C TYR A 40 24.24 7.04 -15.49
N GLU A 41 24.05 7.93 -14.51
CA GLU A 41 25.06 8.23 -13.48
C GLU A 41 25.47 6.96 -12.71
N SER A 42 24.48 6.19 -12.22
CA SER A 42 24.72 4.92 -11.52
C SER A 42 25.44 3.89 -12.39
N LYS A 43 25.07 3.75 -13.69
CA LYS A 43 25.78 2.88 -14.64
C LYS A 43 27.24 3.32 -14.85
N ASN A 44 27.50 4.63 -14.95
CA ASN A 44 28.84 5.17 -15.13
C ASN A 44 29.71 4.93 -13.88
N ILE A 45 29.16 5.13 -12.67
CA ILE A 45 29.83 4.80 -11.40
C ILE A 45 30.12 3.29 -11.32
N CYS A 46 29.17 2.44 -11.69
CA CYS A 46 29.39 0.98 -11.70
C CYS A 46 30.49 0.58 -12.70
N ALA A 47 30.61 1.25 -13.84
CA ALA A 47 31.67 1.03 -14.81
C ALA A 47 33.05 1.47 -14.27
N SER A 48 33.14 2.63 -13.61
CA SER A 48 34.40 3.10 -13.03
C SER A 48 34.87 2.20 -11.88
N LEU A 49 33.98 1.80 -10.97
CA LEU A 49 34.29 0.85 -9.90
C LEU A 49 34.76 -0.51 -10.45
N LYS A 50 34.17 -1.00 -11.55
CA LYS A 50 34.62 -2.23 -12.21
C LYS A 50 36.02 -2.09 -12.82
N GLN A 51 36.37 -0.92 -13.36
CA GLN A 51 37.73 -0.64 -13.81
C GLN A 51 38.72 -0.55 -12.64
N GLU A 52 38.31 0.05 -11.51
CA GLU A 52 39.13 0.16 -10.31
C GLU A 52 39.40 -1.21 -9.67
N ILE A 53 38.37 -2.06 -9.53
CA ILE A 53 38.53 -3.47 -9.12
C ILE A 53 39.51 -4.21 -10.05
N ASN A 54 39.42 -4.02 -11.37
CA ASN A 54 40.36 -4.63 -12.30
C ASN A 54 41.80 -4.10 -12.15
N LYS A 55 42.00 -2.82 -11.79
CA LYS A 55 43.34 -2.28 -11.46
C LYS A 55 43.86 -2.88 -10.15
N LEU A 56 43.03 -2.94 -9.11
CA LEU A 56 43.37 -3.53 -7.81
C LEU A 56 43.71 -5.03 -7.93
N HIS A 57 42.94 -5.80 -8.70
CA HIS A 57 43.27 -7.19 -9.00
C HIS A 57 44.63 -7.31 -9.71
N LYS A 58 44.95 -6.46 -10.70
CA LYS A 58 46.27 -6.47 -11.35
C LYS A 58 47.41 -6.17 -10.39
N LEU A 59 47.26 -5.18 -9.51
CA LEU A 59 48.25 -4.86 -8.47
C LEU A 59 48.43 -6.03 -7.49
N LEU A 60 47.32 -6.66 -7.09
CA LEU A 60 47.33 -7.84 -6.23
C LEU A 60 48.04 -9.03 -6.91
N TYR A 61 47.82 -9.27 -8.20
CA TYR A 61 48.57 -10.29 -8.96
C TYR A 61 50.07 -10.00 -9.06
N SER A 62 50.52 -8.75 -9.12
CA SER A 62 51.97 -8.43 -9.05
C SER A 62 52.59 -8.69 -7.68
N GLU A 63 51.83 -8.52 -6.60
CA GLU A 63 52.26 -8.79 -5.21
C GLU A 63 52.22 -10.28 -4.83
N ILE A 64 51.24 -11.03 -5.34
CA ILE A 64 51.16 -12.47 -5.08
C ILE A 64 52.06 -13.27 -6.03
N GLY A 65 52.24 -12.80 -7.26
CA GLY A 65 52.97 -13.50 -8.32
C GLY A 65 52.06 -14.30 -9.26
N VAL A 66 52.55 -14.56 -10.47
CA VAL A 66 51.75 -15.01 -11.63
C VAL A 66 51.08 -16.38 -11.44
N ASN A 67 51.59 -17.23 -10.55
CA ASN A 67 51.21 -18.65 -10.44
C ASN A 67 50.35 -19.01 -9.22
N VAL A 68 49.73 -18.03 -8.53
CA VAL A 68 48.93 -18.28 -7.31
C VAL A 68 47.46 -17.95 -7.54
N ASN A 69 46.58 -18.92 -7.31
CA ASN A 69 45.14 -18.75 -7.42
C ASN A 69 44.55 -18.16 -6.12
N LEU A 70 43.81 -17.05 -6.23
CA LEU A 70 43.14 -16.37 -5.10
C LEU A 70 42.21 -17.30 -4.30
N ASN A 71 41.56 -18.27 -4.95
CA ASN A 71 40.70 -19.23 -4.27
C ASN A 71 41.49 -20.22 -3.38
N ASN A 72 42.77 -20.44 -3.65
CA ASN A 72 43.62 -21.30 -2.84
C ASN A 72 44.17 -20.55 -1.61
N LEU A 73 44.36 -19.22 -1.73
CA LEU A 73 44.79 -18.35 -0.63
C LEU A 73 43.73 -18.20 0.46
N LEU A 74 42.45 -18.11 0.08
CA LEU A 74 41.34 -18.00 1.03
C LEU A 74 41.28 -19.18 2.02
N ASN A 75 41.82 -20.34 1.63
CA ASN A 75 41.87 -21.56 2.43
C ASN A 75 43.20 -21.77 3.19
N GLN A 76 44.17 -20.86 3.07
CA GLN A 76 45.48 -20.96 3.73
C GLN A 76 45.69 -19.84 4.77
N SER A 77 45.54 -20.18 6.04
CA SER A 77 45.92 -19.30 7.15
C SER A 77 47.45 -19.17 7.25
N GLY A 78 47.98 -17.96 7.13
CA GLY A 78 49.41 -17.65 7.34
C GLY A 78 50.20 -17.28 6.08
N TRP A 79 49.54 -16.96 4.97
CA TRP A 79 50.22 -16.43 3.79
C TRP A 79 50.94 -15.10 4.08
N ARG A 80 52.20 -14.98 3.63
CA ARG A 80 53.01 -13.75 3.62
C ARG A 80 53.17 -13.24 2.20
N GLY A 81 53.15 -11.92 2.04
CA GLY A 81 53.34 -11.27 0.74
C GLY A 81 54.74 -11.51 0.16
N ARG A 82 54.87 -11.44 -1.18
CA ARG A 82 56.15 -11.61 -1.87
C ARG A 82 57.20 -10.61 -1.40
N ALA A 83 56.81 -9.35 -1.17
CA ALA A 83 57.70 -8.33 -0.62
C ALA A 83 58.27 -8.72 0.76
N GLU A 84 57.45 -9.31 1.63
CA GLU A 84 57.85 -9.76 2.97
C GLU A 84 58.73 -11.02 2.91
N GLN A 85 58.45 -11.94 1.98
CA GLN A 85 59.34 -13.09 1.71
C GLN A 85 60.70 -12.65 1.17
N ILE A 86 60.74 -11.70 0.21
CA ILE A 86 61.99 -11.14 -0.32
C ILE A 86 62.78 -10.46 0.79
N HIS A 87 62.12 -9.66 1.64
CA HIS A 87 62.77 -9.00 2.76
C HIS A 87 63.40 -9.99 3.76
N LEU A 88 62.66 -11.04 4.14
CA LEU A 88 63.18 -12.11 4.99
C LEU A 88 64.36 -12.85 4.37
N LEU A 89 64.32 -13.14 3.06
CA LEU A 89 65.42 -13.78 2.35
C LEU A 89 66.65 -12.85 2.26
N GLN A 90 66.46 -11.55 2.02
CA GLN A 90 67.54 -10.56 2.04
C GLN A 90 68.17 -10.45 3.43
N GLN A 91 67.36 -10.43 4.50
CA GLN A 91 67.84 -10.44 5.88
C GLN A 91 68.62 -11.72 6.21
N LYS A 92 68.15 -12.89 5.73
CA LYS A 92 68.86 -14.17 5.88
C LYS A 92 70.20 -14.18 5.13
N ILE A 93 70.23 -13.61 3.92
CA ILE A 93 71.45 -13.50 3.11
C ILE A 93 72.47 -12.58 3.80
N THR A 94 72.06 -11.41 4.30
CA THR A 94 72.97 -10.50 5.00
C THR A 94 73.46 -11.08 6.33
N GLU A 95 72.62 -11.79 7.07
CA GLU A 95 73.04 -12.53 8.28
C GLU A 95 74.08 -13.62 7.95
N LEU A 96 73.84 -14.44 6.92
CA LEU A 96 74.77 -15.49 6.49
C LEU A 96 76.07 -14.92 5.94
N GLN A 97 76.02 -13.78 5.23
CA GLN A 97 77.21 -13.03 4.79
C GLN A 97 78.01 -12.49 5.98
N SER A 98 77.36 -11.95 7.02
CA SER A 98 78.04 -11.54 8.26
C SER A 98 78.77 -12.72 8.90
N ARG A 99 78.06 -13.84 9.12
CA ARG A 99 78.63 -15.07 9.70
C ARG A 99 79.80 -15.64 8.89
N LEU A 100 79.73 -15.59 7.55
CA LEU A 100 80.84 -15.98 6.68
C LEU A 100 82.03 -15.02 6.78
N SER A 101 81.78 -13.70 6.86
CA SER A 101 82.84 -12.70 7.02
C SER A 101 83.54 -12.80 8.39
N GLU A 102 82.80 -13.13 9.45
CA GLU A 102 83.33 -13.43 10.77
C GLU A 102 84.20 -14.69 10.75
N TYR A 103 83.75 -15.74 10.04
CA TYR A 103 84.49 -16.99 9.87
C TYR A 103 85.80 -16.81 9.07
N GLU A 104 85.78 -16.03 7.99
CA GLU A 104 87.00 -15.63 7.27
C GLU A 104 87.93 -14.72 8.11
N GLY A 105 87.36 -13.80 8.89
CA GLY A 105 88.10 -12.89 9.77
C GLY A 105 88.87 -13.63 10.86
N THR A 106 88.29 -14.71 11.40
CA THR A 106 88.96 -15.58 12.38
C THR A 106 90.05 -16.48 11.81
N GLN A 107 90.13 -16.70 10.48
CA GLN A 107 91.23 -17.43 9.85
C GLN A 107 92.40 -16.56 9.40
N LYS A 108 92.22 -15.24 9.21
CA LYS A 108 93.25 -14.34 8.65
C LYS A 108 94.11 -13.61 9.70
N THR A 109 93.93 -13.88 11.00
CA THR A 109 94.67 -13.20 12.10
C THR A 109 96.00 -13.85 12.50
N SER A 110 96.44 -14.93 11.85
CA SER A 110 97.64 -15.70 12.25
C SER A 110 98.88 -15.54 11.36
N ILE A 111 98.79 -14.91 10.18
CA ILE A 111 99.92 -14.77 9.23
C ILE A 111 99.91 -13.36 8.61
N GLY A 112 100.80 -12.45 9.04
CA GLY A 112 100.84 -11.11 8.42
C GLY A 112 101.88 -10.08 8.89
N ILE A 113 102.57 -10.24 10.02
CA ILE A 113 103.57 -9.24 10.48
C ILE A 113 104.91 -9.44 9.73
N LYS A 114 104.97 -8.98 8.47
CA LYS A 114 106.24 -8.81 7.73
C LYS A 114 106.68 -7.36 7.71
N THR A 115 107.48 -7.03 8.72
CA THR A 115 108.42 -5.91 8.81
C THR A 115 108.94 -5.37 7.46
N LYS A 116 108.62 -4.11 7.16
CA LYS A 116 109.46 -3.23 6.32
C LYS A 116 109.51 -1.82 6.91
N PHE A 117 110.33 -1.64 7.94
CA PHE A 117 110.94 -0.35 8.27
C PHE A 117 112.41 -0.58 8.58
N ARG A 118 113.29 -0.33 7.60
CA ARG A 118 114.73 -0.17 7.82
C ARG A 118 115.04 1.32 7.85
N SER A 119 115.99 1.69 8.71
CA SER A 119 116.59 3.02 8.85
C SER A 119 115.80 4.08 9.65
N CYS A 120 115.83 3.95 10.98
CA CYS A 120 116.46 4.96 11.86
C CYS A 120 116.45 4.45 13.31
N ARG A 121 117.62 4.28 13.94
CA ARG A 121 117.73 3.51 15.21
C ARG A 121 117.69 4.35 16.50
N PHE A 122 117.62 5.69 16.43
CA PHE A 122 117.81 6.54 17.62
C PHE A 122 116.78 7.65 17.90
N LEU A 123 115.85 7.93 16.98
CA LEU A 123 114.65 8.78 17.26
C LEU A 123 113.33 8.00 17.22
N PHE A 124 113.38 6.70 16.97
CA PHE A 124 112.19 5.89 16.69
C PHE A 124 111.27 5.69 17.91
N ILE A 125 111.80 5.60 19.13
CA ILE A 125 110.95 5.33 20.32
C ILE A 125 110.02 6.51 20.59
N SER A 126 110.54 7.75 20.57
CA SER A 126 109.73 8.97 20.78
C SER A 126 108.79 9.23 19.59
N CYS A 127 109.31 9.18 18.36
CA CYS A 127 108.51 9.42 17.16
C CYS A 127 107.40 8.38 16.96
N MET A 128 107.68 7.09 17.20
CA MET A 128 106.69 6.03 17.05
C MET A 128 105.66 6.01 18.19
N SER A 129 106.04 6.42 19.41
CA SER A 129 105.06 6.67 20.48
C SER A 129 104.10 7.82 20.11
N CYS A 130 104.62 8.92 19.57
CA CYS A 130 103.79 10.03 19.08
C CYS A 130 102.88 9.63 17.90
N ILE A 131 103.36 8.77 17.00
CA ILE A 131 102.57 8.24 15.88
C ILE A 131 101.49 7.27 16.36
N LEU A 132 101.80 6.33 17.27
CA LEU A 132 100.79 5.44 17.88
C LEU A 132 99.71 6.25 18.61
N VAL A 133 100.10 7.17 19.51
CA VAL A 133 99.15 8.03 20.24
C VAL A 133 98.31 8.90 19.29
N SER A 134 98.87 9.35 18.17
CA SER A 134 98.13 10.09 17.13
C SER A 134 97.12 9.20 16.39
N VAL A 135 97.50 7.97 16.06
CA VAL A 135 96.61 6.97 15.42
C VAL A 135 95.51 6.51 16.38
N GLU A 136 95.83 6.25 17.65
CA GLU A 136 94.85 5.89 18.69
C GLU A 136 93.86 7.04 18.96
N ARG A 137 94.33 8.30 19.03
CA ARG A 137 93.44 9.47 19.13
C ARG A 137 92.50 9.58 17.93
N LYS A 138 92.99 9.33 16.70
CA LYS A 138 92.15 9.30 15.49
C LYS A 138 91.15 8.15 15.51
N ASN A 139 91.55 6.96 15.93
CA ASN A 139 90.67 5.79 16.05
C ASN A 139 89.59 6.00 17.11
N LEU A 140 89.92 6.59 18.27
CA LEU A 140 88.95 6.97 19.30
C LEU A 140 87.98 8.07 18.81
N ALA A 141 88.45 9.04 18.03
CA ALA A 141 87.58 10.04 17.42
C ALA A 141 86.63 9.42 16.38
N ASN A 142 87.13 8.51 15.54
CA ASN A 142 86.32 7.77 14.57
C ASN A 142 85.27 6.90 15.27
N LEU A 143 85.64 6.15 16.31
CA LEU A 143 84.72 5.34 17.11
C LEU A 143 83.62 6.20 17.74
N ARG A 144 83.96 7.36 18.31
CA ARG A 144 83.00 8.33 18.85
C ARG A 144 82.07 8.91 17.77
N ASN A 145 82.56 9.10 16.55
CA ASN A 145 81.74 9.60 15.44
C ASN A 145 80.77 8.53 14.93
N VAL A 146 81.23 7.29 14.75
CA VAL A 146 80.39 6.13 14.39
C VAL A 146 79.33 5.87 15.46
N GLU A 147 79.68 5.95 16.74
CA GLU A 147 78.74 5.79 17.85
C GLU A 147 77.70 6.93 17.91
N LYS A 148 78.09 8.18 17.65
CA LYS A 148 77.14 9.30 17.51
C LYS A 148 76.20 9.11 16.32
N GLU A 149 76.71 8.64 15.20
CA GLU A 149 75.92 8.42 13.98
C GLU A 149 74.95 7.26 14.14
N ARG A 150 75.38 6.15 14.76
CA ARG A 150 74.52 5.04 15.19
C ARG A 150 73.41 5.54 16.12
N ARG A 151 73.70 6.42 17.08
CA ARG A 151 72.67 7.01 17.97
C ARG A 151 71.67 7.87 17.20
N ARG A 152 72.11 8.70 16.26
CA ARG A 152 71.22 9.48 15.38
C ARG A 152 70.29 8.57 14.59
N GLN A 153 70.83 7.53 13.96
CA GLN A 153 70.04 6.55 13.20
C GLN A 153 68.99 5.84 14.08
N ILE A 154 69.33 5.50 15.32
CA ILE A 154 68.38 4.95 16.31
C ILE A 154 67.32 5.98 16.71
N GLU A 155 67.71 7.24 16.94
CA GLU A 155 66.79 8.31 17.31
C GLU A 155 65.81 8.66 16.18
N ASP A 156 66.30 8.72 14.94
CA ASP A 156 65.50 9.07 13.77
C ASP A 156 64.57 7.92 13.36
N SER A 157 65.02 6.66 13.42
CA SER A 157 64.13 5.51 13.27
C SER A 157 63.09 5.43 14.40
N ALA A 158 63.44 5.77 15.64
CA ALA A 158 62.48 5.86 16.75
C ALA A 158 61.52 7.06 16.66
N LYS A 159 61.86 8.12 15.92
CA LYS A 159 60.95 9.22 15.56
C LYS A 159 59.99 8.77 14.46
N GLN A 160 60.50 8.13 13.40
CA GLN A 160 59.70 7.60 12.30
C GLN A 160 58.69 6.56 12.79
N LEU A 161 59.11 5.62 13.66
CA LEU A 161 58.23 4.62 14.27
C LEU A 161 57.09 5.28 15.06
N ARG A 162 57.39 6.26 15.91
CA ARG A 162 56.35 7.01 16.66
C ARG A 162 55.41 7.79 15.74
N GLN A 163 55.90 8.34 14.63
CA GLN A 163 55.05 9.01 13.64
C GLN A 163 54.11 8.01 12.94
N THR A 164 54.60 6.83 12.55
CA THR A 164 53.75 5.81 11.92
C THR A 164 52.73 5.23 12.88
N GLU A 165 53.06 5.02 14.16
CA GLU A 165 52.11 4.60 15.21
C GLU A 165 50.93 5.59 15.33
N VAL A 166 51.20 6.89 15.44
CA VAL A 166 50.16 7.93 15.53
C VAL A 166 49.26 7.95 14.29
N ILE A 167 49.84 7.75 13.09
CA ILE A 167 49.09 7.65 11.83
C ILE A 167 48.19 6.41 11.82
N VAL A 168 48.70 5.24 12.21
CA VAL A 168 47.94 3.98 12.30
C VAL A 168 46.79 4.10 13.30
N GLU A 169 47.02 4.66 14.49
CA GLU A 169 45.98 4.89 15.50
C GLU A 169 44.92 5.92 15.02
N GLY A 170 45.32 6.85 14.14
CA GLY A 170 44.42 7.74 13.41
C GLY A 170 43.52 7.02 12.41
N TYR A 171 44.09 6.14 11.58
CA TYR A 171 43.31 5.34 10.62
C TYR A 171 42.38 4.32 11.31
N LYS A 172 42.84 3.70 12.41
CA LYS A 172 42.03 2.80 13.23
C LYS A 172 40.78 3.49 13.79
N ARG A 173 40.91 4.71 14.32
CA ARG A 173 39.76 5.52 14.76
C ARG A 173 38.80 5.87 13.61
N LYS A 174 39.32 6.21 12.43
CA LYS A 174 38.49 6.45 11.23
C LYS A 174 37.73 5.19 10.79
N LEU A 175 38.36 4.01 10.88
CA LEU A 175 37.74 2.72 10.58
C LEU A 175 36.63 2.36 11.58
N GLU A 176 36.83 2.55 12.88
CA GLU A 176 35.76 2.28 13.85
C GLU A 176 34.60 3.27 13.71
N ALA A 177 34.88 4.54 13.40
CA ALA A 177 33.83 5.52 13.08
C ALA A 177 33.03 5.13 11.82
N SER A 178 33.68 4.62 10.76
CA SER A 178 32.99 4.16 9.56
C SER A 178 32.17 2.89 9.81
N LYS A 179 32.67 1.93 10.59
CA LYS A 179 31.91 0.75 11.05
C LYS A 179 30.67 1.14 11.86
N ALA A 180 30.79 2.10 12.78
CA ALA A 180 29.67 2.60 13.57
C ALA A 180 28.61 3.24 12.66
N ARG A 181 29.02 4.07 11.70
CA ARG A 181 28.12 4.67 10.69
C ARG A 181 27.42 3.59 9.83
N ILE A 182 28.13 2.56 9.40
CA ILE A 182 27.56 1.45 8.62
C ILE A 182 26.44 0.77 9.43
N LYS A 183 26.68 0.42 10.71
CA LYS A 183 25.66 -0.20 11.57
C LYS A 183 24.39 0.65 11.73
N VAL A 184 24.54 1.96 11.87
CA VAL A 184 23.39 2.89 11.95
C VAL A 184 22.61 2.91 10.63
N LEU A 185 23.31 3.06 9.50
CA LEU A 185 22.68 3.06 8.17
C LEU A 185 22.02 1.71 7.83
N GLU A 186 22.60 0.58 8.26
CA GLU A 186 22.00 -0.76 8.13
C GLU A 186 20.71 -0.88 8.95
N HIS A 187 20.69 -0.33 10.17
CA HIS A 187 19.49 -0.29 11.00
C HIS A 187 18.40 0.58 10.36
N GLU A 188 18.70 1.80 9.96
CA GLU A 188 17.77 2.70 9.25
C GLU A 188 17.22 2.07 7.97
N LEU A 189 18.07 1.41 7.19
CA LEU A 189 17.69 0.70 5.97
C LEU A 189 16.75 -0.49 6.25
N ASN A 190 16.93 -1.19 7.37
CA ASN A 190 16.03 -2.26 7.79
C ASN A 190 14.68 -1.72 8.31
N VAL A 191 14.68 -0.60 9.04
CA VAL A 191 13.44 0.11 9.44
C VAL A 191 12.68 0.59 8.19
N ALA A 192 13.37 1.19 7.22
CA ALA A 192 12.78 1.63 5.96
C ALA A 192 12.16 0.46 5.16
N LYS A 193 12.84 -0.70 5.09
CA LYS A 193 12.28 -1.92 4.49
C LYS A 193 11.01 -2.39 5.21
N GLY A 194 11.00 -2.37 6.54
CA GLY A 194 9.81 -2.71 7.34
C GLY A 194 8.63 -1.79 7.04
N ASN A 195 8.86 -0.48 6.99
CA ASN A 195 7.85 0.52 6.64
C ASN A 195 7.30 0.30 5.21
N ILE A 196 8.16 -0.03 4.24
CA ILE A 196 7.74 -0.37 2.87
C ILE A 196 6.86 -1.63 2.84
N ALA A 197 7.18 -2.66 3.64
CA ALA A 197 6.35 -3.86 3.73
C ALA A 197 4.94 -3.53 4.26
N ILE A 198 4.84 -2.78 5.36
CA ILE A 198 3.55 -2.36 5.95
C ILE A 198 2.74 -1.50 4.97
N LEU A 199 3.39 -0.60 4.22
CA LEU A 199 2.71 0.21 3.19
C LEU A 199 2.22 -0.64 2.01
N ASN A 200 2.94 -1.69 1.62
CA ASN A 200 2.48 -2.63 0.60
C ASN A 200 1.29 -3.47 1.06
N GLU A 201 1.26 -3.89 2.33
CA GLU A 201 0.11 -4.59 2.93
C GLU A 201 -1.14 -3.68 2.93
N LYS A 202 -1.00 -2.43 3.36
CA LYS A 202 -2.09 -1.43 3.30
C LYS A 202 -2.58 -1.23 1.86
N ARG A 203 -1.67 -1.02 0.91
CA ARG A 203 -2.01 -0.91 -0.52
C ARG A 203 -2.75 -2.14 -1.05
N SER A 204 -2.39 -3.34 -0.60
CA SER A 204 -3.08 -4.58 -0.96
C SER A 204 -4.50 -4.62 -0.41
N HIS A 205 -4.70 -4.17 0.83
CA HIS A 205 -6.03 -4.02 1.43
C HIS A 205 -6.88 -2.99 0.69
N ASP A 206 -6.31 -1.82 0.37
CA ASP A 206 -6.99 -0.76 -0.39
C ASP A 206 -7.42 -1.25 -1.78
N ASN A 207 -6.54 -1.98 -2.49
CA ASN A 207 -6.87 -2.61 -3.77
C ASN A 207 -8.08 -3.56 -3.65
N HIS A 208 -8.12 -4.40 -2.61
CA HIS A 208 -9.23 -5.34 -2.41
C HIS A 208 -10.55 -4.64 -2.01
N LEU A 209 -10.46 -3.54 -1.26
CA LEU A 209 -11.61 -2.67 -0.98
C LEU A 209 -12.14 -2.03 -2.27
N ILE A 210 -11.26 -1.48 -3.12
CA ILE A 210 -11.63 -0.90 -4.42
C ILE A 210 -12.28 -1.95 -5.32
N GLU A 211 -11.71 -3.15 -5.41
CA GLU A 211 -12.29 -4.28 -6.16
C GLU A 211 -13.69 -4.64 -5.65
N THR A 212 -13.86 -4.74 -4.33
CA THR A 212 -15.15 -5.04 -3.69
C THR A 212 -16.19 -3.96 -3.99
N LEU A 213 -15.81 -2.68 -3.93
CA LEU A 213 -16.69 -1.56 -4.25
C LEU A 213 -17.07 -1.53 -5.74
N ASN A 214 -16.11 -1.75 -6.64
CA ASN A 214 -16.34 -1.83 -8.08
C ASN A 214 -17.30 -2.99 -8.44
N ASN A 215 -17.12 -4.16 -7.81
CA ASN A 215 -18.02 -5.30 -8.01
C ASN A 215 -19.45 -5.01 -7.51
N ARG A 216 -19.60 -4.29 -6.39
CA ARG A 216 -20.92 -3.82 -5.90
C ARG A 216 -21.54 -2.81 -6.85
N LEU A 217 -20.77 -1.83 -7.32
CA LEU A 217 -21.20 -0.79 -8.25
C LEU A 217 -21.69 -1.40 -9.57
N LYS A 218 -20.90 -2.30 -10.18
CA LYS A 218 -21.29 -3.08 -11.36
C LYS A 218 -22.56 -3.90 -11.15
N THR A 219 -22.72 -4.51 -9.97
CA THR A 219 -23.94 -5.25 -9.63
C THR A 219 -25.17 -4.32 -9.51
N THR A 220 -24.99 -3.07 -9.07
CA THR A 220 -26.08 -2.09 -9.02
C THR A 220 -26.41 -1.49 -10.39
N GLU A 221 -25.41 -1.31 -11.26
CA GLU A 221 -25.59 -0.87 -12.65
C GLU A 221 -26.41 -1.90 -13.44
N ILE A 222 -26.00 -3.18 -13.43
CA ILE A 222 -26.73 -4.26 -14.10
C ILE A 222 -28.20 -4.31 -13.62
N LYS A 223 -28.44 -4.21 -12.31
CA LYS A 223 -29.80 -4.16 -11.75
C LYS A 223 -30.58 -2.91 -12.16
N HIS A 224 -29.91 -1.81 -12.51
CA HIS A 224 -30.56 -0.62 -13.06
C HIS A 224 -30.94 -0.87 -14.51
N GLU A 225 -30.02 -1.37 -15.33
CA GLU A 225 -30.27 -1.75 -16.73
C GLU A 225 -31.42 -2.76 -16.86
N GLU A 226 -31.44 -3.80 -16.02
CA GLU A 226 -32.54 -4.78 -15.93
C GLU A 226 -33.90 -4.12 -15.68
N ARG A 227 -33.96 -3.11 -14.78
CA ARG A 227 -35.20 -2.37 -14.49
C ARG A 227 -35.62 -1.45 -15.64
N GLU A 228 -34.68 -0.77 -16.29
CA GLU A 228 -34.96 0.06 -17.46
C GLU A 228 -35.52 -0.78 -18.61
N ILE A 229 -34.94 -1.97 -18.86
CA ILE A 229 -35.43 -2.92 -19.86
C ILE A 229 -36.85 -3.42 -19.49
N ASP A 230 -37.08 -3.82 -18.24
CA ASP A 230 -38.38 -4.27 -17.74
C ASP A 230 -39.46 -3.15 -17.82
N MET A 231 -39.11 -1.92 -17.47
CA MET A 231 -39.99 -0.74 -17.61
C MET A 231 -40.30 -0.44 -19.08
N LYS A 232 -39.31 -0.49 -19.97
CA LYS A 232 -39.51 -0.32 -21.42
C LYS A 232 -40.42 -1.41 -21.99
N ASN A 233 -40.20 -2.67 -21.62
CA ASN A 233 -41.04 -3.79 -22.05
C ASN A 233 -42.50 -3.65 -21.58
N ARG A 234 -42.74 -3.10 -20.38
CA ARG A 234 -44.09 -2.75 -19.90
C ARG A 234 -44.71 -1.60 -20.71
N ALA A 235 -43.96 -0.53 -20.96
CA ALA A 235 -44.43 0.59 -21.77
C ALA A 235 -44.83 0.13 -23.18
N GLU A 236 -43.98 -0.66 -23.85
CA GLU A 236 -44.29 -1.25 -25.16
C GLU A 236 -45.52 -2.18 -25.12
N LYS A 237 -45.79 -2.85 -24.01
CA LYS A 237 -47.01 -3.66 -23.83
C LYS A 237 -48.25 -2.76 -23.74
N PHE A 238 -48.19 -1.69 -22.95
CA PHE A 238 -49.31 -0.75 -22.84
C PHE A 238 -49.56 0.01 -24.16
N GLU A 239 -48.53 0.36 -24.94
CA GLU A 239 -48.69 0.93 -26.28
C GLU A 239 -49.38 -0.05 -27.25
N ARG A 240 -49.03 -1.34 -27.20
CA ARG A 240 -49.71 -2.39 -27.97
C ARG A 240 -51.16 -2.58 -27.54
N GLU A 241 -51.45 -2.51 -26.24
CA GLU A 241 -52.83 -2.58 -25.73
C GLU A 241 -53.64 -1.33 -26.13
N TYR A 242 -53.07 -0.13 -25.96
CA TYR A 242 -53.69 1.14 -26.35
C TYR A 242 -54.00 1.22 -27.85
N THR A 243 -53.08 0.79 -28.71
CA THR A 243 -53.31 0.75 -30.16
C THR A 243 -54.39 -0.24 -30.56
N ASN A 244 -54.49 -1.40 -29.89
CA ASN A 244 -55.59 -2.35 -30.08
C ASN A 244 -56.94 -1.75 -29.66
N LEU A 245 -57.05 -1.21 -28.43
CA LEU A 245 -58.29 -0.58 -27.95
C LEU A 245 -58.73 0.60 -28.84
N LYS A 246 -57.77 1.36 -29.39
CA LYS A 246 -58.05 2.44 -30.34
C LYS A 246 -58.66 1.93 -31.63
N ASN A 247 -58.17 0.80 -32.16
CA ASN A 247 -58.71 0.17 -33.37
C ASN A 247 -60.12 -0.40 -33.11
N ASP A 248 -60.35 -1.02 -31.95
CA ASP A 248 -61.66 -1.54 -31.55
C ASP A 248 -62.69 -0.40 -31.38
N LEU A 249 -62.28 0.71 -30.76
CA LEU A 249 -63.10 1.92 -30.64
C LEU A 249 -63.48 2.49 -32.01
N GLN A 250 -62.54 2.57 -32.95
CA GLN A 250 -62.83 3.01 -34.33
C GLN A 250 -63.78 2.05 -35.06
N SER A 251 -63.62 0.73 -34.88
CA SER A 251 -64.52 -0.28 -35.43
C SER A 251 -65.95 -0.13 -34.88
N ALA A 252 -66.09 0.06 -33.56
CA ALA A 252 -67.37 0.32 -32.91
C ALA A 252 -68.02 1.63 -33.38
N GLN A 253 -67.23 2.70 -33.54
CA GLN A 253 -67.69 3.98 -34.10
C GLN A 253 -68.31 3.79 -35.49
N LEU A 254 -67.61 3.08 -36.38
CA LEU A 254 -68.09 2.78 -37.73
C LEU A 254 -69.36 1.91 -37.74
N GLN A 255 -69.56 1.04 -36.75
CA GLN A 255 -70.81 0.29 -36.59
C GLN A 255 -71.96 1.18 -36.11
N ILE A 256 -71.71 2.07 -35.14
CA ILE A 256 -72.69 3.07 -34.68
C ILE A 256 -73.13 3.96 -35.85
N ASP A 257 -72.21 4.46 -36.68
CA ASP A 257 -72.54 5.33 -37.81
C ASP A 257 -73.25 4.58 -38.97
N ARG A 258 -73.10 3.26 -39.08
CA ARG A 258 -73.92 2.42 -39.96
C ARG A 258 -75.34 2.24 -39.42
N LEU A 259 -75.49 2.02 -38.11
CA LEU A 259 -76.79 1.86 -37.45
C LEU A 259 -77.58 3.18 -37.43
N ARG A 260 -76.91 4.32 -37.19
CA ARG A 260 -77.51 5.66 -37.25
C ARG A 260 -78.10 5.96 -38.62
N ARG A 261 -77.35 5.76 -39.70
CA ARG A 261 -77.87 5.93 -41.07
C ARG A 261 -79.06 5.02 -41.36
N ARG A 262 -79.02 3.77 -40.88
CA ARG A 262 -80.18 2.86 -41.03
C ARG A 262 -81.39 3.32 -40.21
N LEU A 263 -81.19 3.91 -39.03
CA LEU A 263 -82.30 4.51 -38.26
C LEU A 263 -82.88 5.71 -39.01
N GLU A 264 -82.04 6.62 -39.50
CA GLU A 264 -82.44 7.79 -40.30
C GLU A 264 -83.18 7.39 -41.59
N GLU A 265 -82.71 6.36 -42.30
CA GLU A 265 -83.42 5.75 -43.44
C GLU A 265 -84.83 5.27 -43.06
N ARG A 266 -84.99 4.65 -41.87
CA ARG A 266 -86.29 4.17 -41.35
C ARG A 266 -87.16 5.29 -40.79
N GLU A 267 -86.59 6.33 -40.21
CA GLU A 267 -87.31 7.53 -39.79
C GLU A 267 -87.90 8.25 -41.01
N ILE A 268 -87.13 8.43 -42.09
CA ILE A 268 -87.61 8.97 -43.37
C ILE A 268 -88.70 8.07 -43.99
N GLU A 269 -88.60 6.75 -43.87
CA GLU A 269 -89.64 5.80 -44.32
C GLU A 269 -90.91 5.92 -43.47
N ILE A 270 -90.78 6.00 -42.14
CA ILE A 270 -91.87 6.25 -41.20
C ILE A 270 -92.55 7.58 -41.49
N ASP A 271 -91.82 8.65 -41.76
CA ASP A 271 -92.38 9.97 -42.05
C ASP A 271 -93.12 9.99 -43.39
N LYS A 272 -92.62 9.29 -44.41
CA LYS A 272 -93.36 9.06 -45.66
C LYS A 272 -94.66 8.31 -45.40
N LEU A 273 -94.62 7.21 -44.65
CA LEU A 273 -95.81 6.42 -44.30
C LEU A 273 -96.81 7.25 -43.47
N ARG A 274 -96.34 8.04 -42.50
CA ARG A 274 -97.17 8.98 -41.72
C ARG A 274 -97.79 10.05 -42.61
N TYR A 275 -97.06 10.59 -43.60
CA TYR A 275 -97.59 11.54 -44.56
C TYR A 275 -98.68 10.93 -45.45
N PHE A 276 -98.49 9.69 -45.93
CA PHE A 276 -99.55 8.97 -46.65
C PHE A 276 -100.77 8.68 -45.77
N ILE A 277 -100.57 8.29 -44.51
CA ILE A 277 -101.66 8.07 -43.54
C ILE A 277 -102.38 9.37 -43.17
N LEU A 278 -101.68 10.51 -43.02
CA LEU A 278 -102.34 11.82 -42.85
C LEU A 278 -103.07 12.31 -44.12
N GLY A 279 -102.73 11.77 -45.29
CA GLY A 279 -103.47 11.97 -46.53
C GLY A 279 -104.78 11.17 -46.62
N GLU A 280 -104.88 10.04 -45.89
CA GLU A 280 -106.10 9.23 -45.79
C GLU A 280 -106.58 9.10 -44.34
N LYS A 281 -107.52 9.99 -43.99
CA LYS A 281 -108.30 10.08 -42.74
C LYS A 281 -107.70 10.98 -41.65
N SER A 282 -108.20 12.21 -41.65
CA SER A 282 -108.66 12.83 -40.41
C SER A 282 -109.74 11.93 -39.80
N GLU A 283 -109.49 11.35 -38.63
CA GLU A 283 -110.41 11.36 -37.47
C GLU A 283 -109.84 10.54 -36.29
N GLU A 284 -109.61 11.26 -35.18
CA GLU A 284 -110.14 10.93 -33.85
C GLU A 284 -109.84 9.55 -33.19
N LEU A 285 -109.19 9.55 -32.01
CA LEU A 285 -109.82 9.23 -30.71
C LEU A 285 -108.83 8.88 -29.56
N LEU A 286 -109.05 9.53 -28.40
CA LEU A 286 -108.83 9.08 -27.00
C LEU A 286 -107.38 8.78 -26.55
N SER A 287 -106.80 9.37 -25.49
CA SER A 287 -107.29 9.90 -24.20
C SER A 287 -107.70 8.84 -23.14
N ASN A 288 -107.24 9.09 -21.90
CA ASN A 288 -107.53 8.39 -20.63
C ASN A 288 -106.77 7.07 -20.34
N LEU A 289 -105.88 7.13 -19.32
CA LEU A 289 -106.26 6.62 -17.99
C LEU A 289 -105.40 7.27 -16.88
N ASN A 290 -106.04 8.05 -16.01
CA ASN A 290 -105.50 8.45 -14.71
C ASN A 290 -106.24 7.66 -13.64
N HIS A 291 -105.53 7.01 -12.71
CA HIS A 291 -106.13 6.50 -11.47
C HIS A 291 -105.28 6.85 -10.23
N SER A 292 -106.00 7.36 -9.23
CA SER A 292 -105.64 7.81 -7.88
C SER A 292 -104.73 6.89 -7.04
N GLY A 293 -103.85 7.49 -6.21
CA GLY A 293 -103.11 6.83 -5.10
C GLY A 293 -103.92 6.77 -3.78
N PRO A 294 -103.33 6.99 -2.57
CA PRO A 294 -101.92 7.20 -2.19
C PRO A 294 -101.48 6.36 -0.93
N PRO A 295 -100.73 6.83 0.10
CA PRO A 295 -99.53 6.13 0.62
C PRO A 295 -99.71 5.35 1.96
N HIS A 296 -98.72 4.52 2.37
CA HIS A 296 -98.16 4.48 3.75
C HIS A 296 -97.03 3.43 3.98
N SER A 297 -95.97 3.89 4.67
CA SER A 297 -94.94 3.23 5.52
C SER A 297 -94.80 1.69 5.63
N ALA A 298 -93.59 1.22 5.27
CA ALA A 298 -92.74 0.23 5.96
C ALA A 298 -93.30 -1.10 6.50
N ARG A 299 -93.00 -2.21 5.79
CA ARG A 299 -92.35 -3.40 6.38
C ARG A 299 -91.79 -4.39 5.34
N SER A 300 -90.48 -4.66 5.45
CA SER A 300 -89.87 -5.99 5.37
C SER A 300 -90.59 -7.05 4.53
N THR A 301 -90.48 -6.94 3.20
CA THR A 301 -90.52 -8.12 2.32
C THR A 301 -89.09 -8.57 2.11
N CYS A 302 -88.65 -9.56 2.89
CA CYS A 302 -87.38 -10.23 2.65
C CYS A 302 -87.45 -10.93 1.28
N GLU A 303 -86.78 -10.39 0.26
CA GLU A 303 -86.68 -11.10 -1.01
C GLU A 303 -85.80 -12.35 -0.85
N PRO A 304 -86.19 -13.52 -1.39
CA PRO A 304 -85.38 -14.74 -1.33
C PRO A 304 -83.96 -14.61 -1.92
N ASN A 305 -83.69 -13.53 -2.66
CA ASN A 305 -82.47 -13.29 -3.39
C ASN A 305 -81.34 -12.65 -2.54
N GLU A 306 -81.67 -11.94 -1.45
CA GLU A 306 -80.66 -11.21 -0.65
C GLU A 306 -79.68 -12.16 0.05
N TYR A 307 -80.17 -13.27 0.62
CA TYR A 307 -79.31 -14.29 1.23
C TYR A 307 -78.41 -15.00 0.22
N VAL A 308 -78.87 -15.16 -1.02
CA VAL A 308 -78.08 -15.75 -2.11
C VAL A 308 -76.93 -14.81 -2.50
N THR A 309 -77.22 -13.51 -2.67
CA THR A 309 -76.19 -12.50 -2.95
C THR A 309 -75.18 -12.39 -1.80
N LEU A 310 -75.64 -12.44 -0.54
CA LEU A 310 -74.77 -12.41 0.63
C LEU A 310 -73.89 -13.67 0.73
N ALA A 311 -74.44 -14.85 0.41
CA ALA A 311 -73.69 -16.10 0.38
C ALA A 311 -72.58 -16.09 -0.68
N PHE A 312 -72.87 -15.64 -1.90
CA PHE A 312 -71.85 -15.48 -2.96
C PHE A 312 -70.76 -14.47 -2.57
N ALA A 313 -71.13 -13.36 -1.93
CA ALA A 313 -70.15 -12.38 -1.44
C ALA A 313 -69.25 -12.96 -0.33
N ALA A 314 -69.82 -13.74 0.60
CA ALA A 314 -69.07 -14.42 1.65
C ALA A 314 -68.16 -15.54 1.12
N GLU A 315 -68.61 -16.27 0.09
CA GLU A 315 -67.81 -17.29 -0.60
C GLU A 315 -66.61 -16.67 -1.33
N ALA A 316 -66.82 -15.59 -2.08
CA ALA A 316 -65.73 -14.86 -2.75
C ALA A 316 -64.70 -14.31 -1.75
N GLU A 317 -65.14 -13.85 -0.57
CA GLU A 317 -64.22 -13.40 0.47
C GLU A 317 -63.49 -14.58 1.17
N ARG A 318 -64.16 -15.74 1.34
CA ARG A 318 -63.53 -16.99 1.79
C ARG A 318 -62.40 -17.42 0.85
N GLU A 319 -62.59 -17.32 -0.46
CA GLU A 319 -61.56 -17.65 -1.45
C GLU A 319 -60.37 -16.69 -1.40
N ARG A 320 -60.60 -15.37 -1.33
CA ARG A 320 -59.53 -14.37 -1.15
C ARG A 320 -58.73 -14.60 0.13
N LEU A 321 -59.39 -14.95 1.23
CA LEU A 321 -58.73 -15.26 2.50
C LEU A 321 -57.88 -16.54 2.41
N LEU A 322 -58.34 -17.56 1.68
CA LEU A 322 -57.54 -18.75 1.41
C LEU A 322 -56.31 -18.43 0.54
N GLU A 323 -56.45 -17.66 -0.52
CA GLU A 323 -55.32 -17.19 -1.33
C GLU A 323 -54.31 -16.42 -0.47
N LEU A 324 -54.78 -15.49 0.37
CA LEU A 324 -53.95 -14.74 1.31
C LEU A 324 -53.20 -15.67 2.28
N ILE A 325 -53.86 -16.70 2.81
CA ILE A 325 -53.23 -17.72 3.67
C ILE A 325 -52.12 -18.46 2.90
N THR A 326 -52.33 -18.84 1.64
CA THR A 326 -51.26 -19.49 0.85
C THR A 326 -50.06 -18.56 0.61
N ILE A 327 -50.31 -17.27 0.36
CA ILE A 327 -49.26 -16.26 0.16
C ILE A 327 -48.49 -16.02 1.47
N LEU A 328 -49.20 -15.92 2.61
CA LEU A 328 -48.60 -15.73 3.92
C LEU A 328 -47.78 -16.94 4.36
N ASN A 329 -48.28 -18.16 4.17
CA ASN A 329 -47.52 -19.39 4.44
C ASN A 329 -46.24 -19.45 3.57
N ARG A 330 -46.35 -19.15 2.27
CA ARG A 330 -45.19 -19.10 1.37
C ARG A 330 -44.18 -18.00 1.74
N ARG A 331 -44.61 -16.90 2.35
CA ARG A 331 -43.72 -15.87 2.91
C ARG A 331 -43.07 -16.39 4.20
N LEU A 332 -43.86 -16.96 5.12
CA LEU A 332 -43.37 -17.53 6.37
C LEU A 332 -42.30 -18.60 6.15
N ASP A 333 -42.48 -19.48 5.17
CA ASP A 333 -41.51 -20.52 4.83
C ASP A 333 -40.24 -19.94 4.17
N LYS A 334 -40.35 -18.84 3.42
CA LYS A 334 -39.16 -18.10 2.94
C LYS A 334 -38.38 -17.48 4.10
N GLU A 335 -39.07 -16.84 5.05
CA GLU A 335 -38.43 -16.25 6.23
C GLU A 335 -37.77 -17.33 7.13
N ARG A 336 -38.42 -18.48 7.31
CA ARG A 336 -37.84 -19.65 8.01
C ARG A 336 -36.57 -20.14 7.31
N ASN A 337 -36.63 -20.39 6.00
CA ASN A 337 -35.46 -20.81 5.23
C ASN A 337 -34.33 -19.76 5.29
N TYR A 338 -34.67 -18.47 5.25
CA TYR A 338 -33.67 -17.40 5.40
C TYR A 338 -33.03 -17.42 6.79
N ALA A 339 -33.84 -17.53 7.85
CA ALA A 339 -33.35 -17.66 9.23
C ALA A 339 -32.46 -18.90 9.42
N ASP A 340 -32.81 -20.05 8.84
CA ASP A 340 -32.00 -21.26 8.88
C ASP A 340 -30.67 -21.11 8.14
N THR A 341 -30.66 -20.49 6.94
CA THR A 341 -29.40 -20.19 6.24
C THR A 341 -28.51 -19.24 7.03
N LEU A 342 -29.08 -18.20 7.66
CA LEU A 342 -28.35 -17.26 8.51
C LEU A 342 -27.81 -17.92 9.79
N SER A 343 -28.59 -18.80 10.41
CA SER A 343 -28.17 -19.60 11.57
C SER A 343 -27.00 -20.53 11.22
N ASN A 344 -27.05 -21.15 10.03
CA ASN A 344 -25.97 -22.00 9.54
C ASN A 344 -24.70 -21.22 9.17
N THR A 345 -24.81 -20.03 8.56
CA THR A 345 -23.63 -19.18 8.33
C THR A 345 -23.02 -18.68 9.64
N LEU A 346 -23.83 -18.27 10.62
CA LEU A 346 -23.37 -17.88 11.95
C LEU A 346 -22.63 -19.02 12.66
N ARG A 347 -23.12 -20.26 12.56
CA ARG A 347 -22.45 -21.45 13.10
C ARG A 347 -21.08 -21.66 12.44
N ASN A 348 -21.03 -21.60 11.11
CA ASN A 348 -19.79 -21.74 10.35
C ASN A 348 -18.75 -20.65 10.69
N GLU A 349 -19.17 -19.40 10.89
CA GLU A 349 -18.27 -18.32 11.32
C GLU A 349 -17.78 -18.50 12.76
N LYS A 350 -18.63 -18.98 13.69
CA LYS A 350 -18.19 -19.36 15.05
C LYS A 350 -17.15 -20.49 15.02
N ASP A 351 -17.35 -21.51 14.18
CA ASP A 351 -16.40 -22.61 14.03
C ASP A 351 -15.07 -22.17 13.40
N LYS A 352 -15.10 -21.23 12.44
CA LYS A 352 -13.90 -20.59 11.89
C LYS A 352 -13.18 -19.75 12.95
N SER A 353 -13.92 -18.95 13.71
CA SER A 353 -13.38 -18.12 14.81
C SER A 353 -12.66 -18.98 15.85
N ALA A 354 -13.31 -20.05 16.33
CA ALA A 354 -12.71 -20.98 17.29
C ALA A 354 -11.42 -21.65 16.75
N LYS A 355 -11.39 -22.00 15.46
CA LYS A 355 -10.17 -22.54 14.80
C LYS A 355 -9.05 -21.50 14.70
N LEU A 356 -9.38 -20.23 14.47
CA LEU A 356 -8.40 -19.13 14.44
C LEU A 356 -7.86 -18.81 15.83
N GLU A 357 -8.73 -18.72 16.85
CA GLU A 357 -8.32 -18.59 18.25
C GLU A 357 -7.38 -19.72 18.69
N LEU A 358 -7.67 -20.97 18.31
CA LEU A 358 -6.79 -22.11 18.62
C LEU A 358 -5.42 -21.98 17.94
N LYS A 359 -5.36 -21.46 16.71
CA LYS A 359 -4.09 -21.18 16.01
C LYS A 359 -3.32 -20.05 16.69
N ILE A 360 -3.99 -18.98 17.10
CA ILE A 360 -3.37 -17.85 17.82
C ILE A 360 -2.76 -18.35 19.13
N ARG A 361 -3.51 -19.08 19.96
CA ARG A 361 -3.00 -19.65 21.22
C ARG A 361 -1.78 -20.57 21.00
N LYS A 362 -1.78 -21.38 19.93
CA LYS A 362 -0.61 -22.21 19.57
C LYS A 362 0.61 -21.36 19.20
N LEU A 363 0.46 -20.40 18.30
CA LEU A 363 1.55 -19.50 17.89
C LEU A 363 2.08 -18.65 19.05
N GLU A 364 1.22 -18.27 20.01
CA GLU A 364 1.64 -17.60 21.24
C GLU A 364 2.47 -18.51 22.15
N THR A 365 2.07 -19.78 22.33
CA THR A 365 2.87 -20.75 23.09
C THR A 365 4.20 -21.08 22.40
N GLU A 366 4.22 -21.18 21.07
CA GLU A 366 5.44 -21.39 20.28
C GLU A 366 6.38 -20.18 20.38
N ARG A 367 5.85 -18.95 20.30
CA ARG A 367 6.63 -17.70 20.49
C ARG A 367 7.29 -17.60 21.86
N ILE A 368 6.68 -18.17 22.90
CA ILE A 368 7.25 -18.22 24.26
C ILE A 368 8.29 -19.35 24.40
N GLY A 369 8.15 -20.46 23.64
CA GLY A 369 9.10 -21.58 23.64
C GLY A 369 10.41 -21.32 22.88
N ILE A 370 10.36 -20.58 21.76
CA ILE A 370 11.44 -20.51 20.76
C ILE A 370 12.67 -19.66 21.21
N VAL A 371 12.64 -18.97 22.34
CA VAL A 371 13.82 -18.22 22.86
C VAL A 371 14.83 -19.12 23.60
N LYS A 372 14.62 -20.45 23.63
CA LYS A 372 15.59 -21.43 24.14
C LYS A 372 15.80 -22.55 23.12
N ILE A 373 17.08 -22.81 22.79
CA ILE A 373 17.57 -23.87 21.88
C ILE A 373 17.34 -23.46 20.40
N ASP A 374 18.32 -22.95 19.65
CA ASP A 374 19.45 -23.73 19.12
C ASP A 374 20.67 -22.86 18.74
N THR A 375 21.84 -23.13 19.32
CA THR A 375 23.14 -22.86 18.68
C THR A 375 24.19 -23.79 19.29
N GLY A 376 24.47 -24.92 18.63
CA GLY A 376 25.30 -25.96 19.22
C GLY A 376 26.14 -26.76 18.22
N TYR A 377 27.29 -26.22 17.79
CA TYR A 377 28.45 -27.03 17.42
C TYR A 377 29.79 -26.39 17.82
N LYS A 378 30.26 -26.77 19.03
CA LYS A 378 31.67 -26.84 19.53
C LYS A 378 32.54 -25.57 19.40
N THR A 379 33.06 -25.02 20.50
CA THR A 379 34.36 -25.46 21.08
C THR A 379 34.61 -24.96 22.52
N LYS A 380 34.96 -25.90 23.43
CA LYS A 380 35.73 -25.84 24.70
C LYS A 380 35.74 -24.58 25.62
N LEU A 381 35.20 -24.75 26.85
CA LEU A 381 35.61 -24.30 28.24
C LEU A 381 36.23 -22.88 28.52
N PRO A 382 36.18 -22.32 29.76
CA PRO A 382 35.52 -22.74 31.02
C PRO A 382 34.68 -21.64 31.75
N LYS A 383 34.17 -22.00 32.93
CA LYS A 383 33.22 -21.27 33.81
C LYS A 383 33.71 -19.90 34.34
N LEU A 384 32.93 -18.84 34.12
CA LEU A 384 32.64 -17.72 35.05
C LEU A 384 31.45 -16.91 34.49
N SER A 385 30.56 -16.25 35.26
CA SER A 385 30.31 -16.25 36.72
C SER A 385 28.86 -16.71 37.00
N LYS A 386 28.12 -16.07 37.94
CA LYS A 386 26.64 -16.15 38.12
C LYS A 386 25.99 -14.87 38.69
N ALA A 387 26.70 -13.73 38.72
CA ALA A 387 26.22 -12.50 39.37
C ALA A 387 25.58 -11.50 38.38
N SER A 388 26.19 -11.30 37.21
CA SER A 388 25.80 -10.26 36.23
C SER A 388 24.38 -10.42 35.67
N ASP A 389 23.91 -11.66 35.48
CA ASP A 389 22.63 -11.95 34.82
C ASP A 389 21.41 -11.40 35.56
N LYS A 390 21.48 -11.23 36.90
CA LYS A 390 20.37 -10.67 37.67
C LYS A 390 20.27 -9.15 37.53
N GLU A 391 21.41 -8.48 37.50
CA GLU A 391 21.50 -7.02 37.42
C GLU A 391 21.10 -6.53 36.02
N MET A 392 21.58 -7.20 34.97
CA MET A 392 21.19 -6.91 33.59
C MET A 392 19.69 -7.17 33.33
N ASN A 393 19.10 -8.19 33.97
CA ASN A 393 17.66 -8.49 33.85
C ASN A 393 16.79 -7.48 34.63
N ALA A 394 17.26 -6.98 35.77
CA ALA A 394 16.61 -5.89 36.50
C ALA A 394 16.63 -4.57 35.70
N GLU A 395 17.77 -4.23 35.08
CA GLU A 395 17.90 -3.05 34.23
C GLU A 395 16.99 -3.14 32.99
N GLN A 396 16.94 -4.32 32.34
CA GLN A 396 16.06 -4.57 31.20
C GLN A 396 14.57 -4.48 31.57
N MET A 397 14.20 -4.91 32.78
CA MET A 397 12.84 -4.72 33.31
C MET A 397 12.54 -3.24 33.60
N ARG A 398 13.50 -2.46 34.13
CA ARG A 398 13.31 -1.01 34.37
C ARG A 398 13.06 -0.27 33.05
N LEU A 399 13.91 -0.48 32.05
CA LEU A 399 13.77 0.12 30.72
C LEU A 399 12.43 -0.25 30.05
N LYS A 400 11.93 -1.47 30.28
CA LYS A 400 10.62 -1.89 29.76
C LYS A 400 9.44 -1.21 30.46
N VAL A 401 9.54 -0.97 31.77
CA VAL A 401 8.53 -0.20 32.52
C VAL A 401 8.53 1.26 32.08
N GLU A 402 9.71 1.86 31.91
CA GLU A 402 9.90 3.23 31.44
C GLU A 402 9.28 3.44 30.05
N LEU A 403 9.56 2.56 29.08
CA LEU A 403 8.97 2.61 27.74
C LEU A 403 7.43 2.44 27.75
N LEU A 404 6.89 1.54 28.57
CA LEU A 404 5.44 1.39 28.73
C LEU A 404 4.79 2.62 29.37
N GLN A 405 5.52 3.33 30.24
CA GLN A 405 5.07 4.55 30.88
C GLN A 405 5.08 5.74 29.92
N GLU A 406 6.10 5.85 29.06
CA GLU A 406 6.12 6.79 27.93
C GLU A 406 4.98 6.52 26.93
N GLU A 407 4.74 5.26 26.56
CA GLU A 407 3.62 4.88 25.69
C GLU A 407 2.27 5.25 26.32
N CYS A 408 2.08 5.00 27.62
CA CYS A 408 0.87 5.43 28.34
C CYS A 408 0.69 6.95 28.37
N LEU A 409 1.77 7.73 28.46
CA LEU A 409 1.70 9.20 28.40
C LEU A 409 1.37 9.69 26.99
N ALA A 410 1.99 9.13 25.96
CA ALA A 410 1.71 9.45 24.56
C ALA A 410 0.25 9.10 24.16
N LEU A 411 -0.26 7.95 24.63
CA LEU A 411 -1.65 7.55 24.42
C LEU A 411 -2.65 8.47 25.13
N LYS A 412 -2.34 8.96 26.34
CA LYS A 412 -3.15 9.97 27.03
C LYS A 412 -3.16 11.29 26.26
N ALA A 413 -1.99 11.83 25.91
CA ALA A 413 -1.91 13.07 25.13
C ALA A 413 -2.70 12.99 23.81
N ARG A 414 -2.61 11.85 23.09
CA ARG A 414 -3.38 11.63 21.86
C ARG A 414 -4.89 11.45 22.10
N LEU A 415 -5.30 10.92 23.25
CA LEU A 415 -6.71 10.87 23.63
C LEU A 415 -7.24 12.28 23.91
N ASP A 416 -6.47 13.10 24.61
CA ASP A 416 -6.83 14.48 24.95
C ASP A 416 -6.96 15.34 23.67
N THR A 417 -6.03 15.24 22.72
CA THR A 417 -6.16 15.94 21.42
C THR A 417 -7.39 15.48 20.65
N VAL A 418 -7.65 14.17 20.55
CA VAL A 418 -8.84 13.65 19.83
C VAL A 418 -10.15 14.06 20.52
N GLN A 419 -10.16 14.24 21.84
CA GLN A 419 -11.30 14.78 22.56
C GLN A 419 -11.51 16.28 22.26
N GLN A 420 -10.43 17.06 22.18
CA GLN A 420 -10.47 18.47 21.81
C GLN A 420 -10.95 18.65 20.36
N ASP A 421 -10.35 17.96 19.39
CA ASP A 421 -10.74 18.00 17.97
C ASP A 421 -12.24 17.69 17.82
N LYS A 422 -12.73 16.64 18.49
CA LYS A 422 -14.14 16.25 18.47
C LYS A 422 -15.07 17.29 19.13
N ALA A 423 -14.59 18.03 20.13
CA ALA A 423 -15.35 19.12 20.75
C ALA A 423 -15.45 20.34 19.81
N GLU A 424 -14.38 20.64 19.07
CA GLU A 424 -14.33 21.70 18.05
C GLU A 424 -15.21 21.38 16.83
N ASP A 425 -15.17 20.15 16.33
CA ASP A 425 -16.10 19.65 15.30
C ASP A 425 -17.56 19.82 15.76
N LEU A 426 -17.87 19.39 16.98
CA LEU A 426 -19.23 19.45 17.54
C LEU A 426 -19.69 20.91 17.75
N ALA A 427 -18.79 21.82 18.09
CA ALA A 427 -19.08 23.26 18.14
C ALA A 427 -19.38 23.82 16.74
N THR A 428 -18.59 23.42 15.73
CA THR A 428 -18.77 23.81 14.33
C THR A 428 -20.11 23.30 13.77
N TYR A 429 -20.47 22.04 14.02
CA TYR A 429 -21.78 21.49 13.65
C TYR A 429 -22.94 22.23 14.33
N LYS A 430 -22.81 22.60 15.61
CA LYS A 430 -23.82 23.42 16.31
C LYS A 430 -23.98 24.79 15.66
N GLN A 431 -22.89 25.46 15.31
CA GLN A 431 -22.91 26.76 14.64
C GLN A 431 -23.57 26.67 13.26
N MET A 432 -23.22 25.66 12.45
CA MET A 432 -23.84 25.43 11.14
C MET A 432 -25.34 25.14 11.28
N HIS A 433 -25.74 24.32 12.25
CA HIS A 433 -27.16 24.07 12.52
C HIS A 433 -27.91 25.33 12.98
N GLU A 434 -27.27 26.21 13.76
CA GLU A 434 -27.83 27.51 14.14
C GLU A 434 -28.03 28.41 12.92
N GLN A 435 -27.06 28.47 12.02
CA GLN A 435 -27.15 29.22 10.76
C GLN A 435 -28.28 28.70 9.87
N VAL A 436 -28.39 27.39 9.66
CA VAL A 436 -29.49 26.77 8.90
C VAL A 436 -30.85 27.09 9.55
N ARG A 437 -30.95 27.04 10.89
CA ARG A 437 -32.20 27.39 11.59
C ARG A 437 -32.57 28.87 11.38
N LYS A 438 -31.59 29.78 11.40
CA LYS A 438 -31.79 31.22 11.11
C LYS A 438 -32.25 31.45 9.68
N ILE A 439 -31.57 30.87 8.69
CA ILE A 439 -31.94 30.97 7.27
C ILE A 439 -33.38 30.47 7.06
N PHE A 440 -33.75 29.36 7.69
CA PHE A 440 -35.12 28.83 7.61
C PHE A 440 -36.16 29.77 8.26
N HIS A 441 -35.85 30.37 9.42
CA HIS A 441 -36.73 31.35 10.07
C HIS A 441 -36.90 32.62 9.23
N GLU A 442 -35.82 33.09 8.59
CA GLU A 442 -35.83 34.24 7.70
C GLU A 442 -36.65 33.95 6.43
N ALA A 443 -36.45 32.79 5.81
CA ALA A 443 -37.26 32.31 4.68
C ALA A 443 -38.75 32.08 5.02
N CYS A 444 -39.08 31.88 6.30
CA CYS A 444 -40.47 31.82 6.76
C CYS A 444 -41.06 33.21 7.03
N ARG A 445 -40.26 34.18 7.47
CA ARG A 445 -40.69 35.59 7.62
C ARG A 445 -40.80 36.35 6.31
N SER A 446 -39.99 36.01 5.31
CA SER A 446 -39.95 36.71 4.01
C SER A 446 -41.02 36.27 3.02
N LYS A 447 -41.84 35.27 3.35
CA LYS A 447 -43.05 34.93 2.59
C LYS A 447 -44.20 35.87 2.97
N PRO A 448 -44.73 36.69 2.05
CA PRO A 448 -46.02 37.33 2.25
C PRO A 448 -47.11 36.25 2.31
N LEU A 449 -48.13 36.43 3.14
CA LEU A 449 -49.35 35.63 3.00
C LEU A 449 -49.96 35.89 1.61
N PRO A 450 -50.37 34.86 0.86
CA PRO A 450 -51.04 35.07 -0.42
C PRO A 450 -52.36 35.82 -0.19
N PRO A 451 -52.75 36.75 -1.09
CA PRO A 451 -54.12 37.23 -1.13
C PRO A 451 -55.04 36.03 -1.40
N ILE A 452 -56.16 35.96 -0.68
CA ILE A 452 -57.16 34.91 -0.87
C ILE A 452 -57.75 35.05 -2.29
N GLY A 453 -57.47 34.07 -3.15
CA GLY A 453 -58.07 33.98 -4.49
C GLY A 453 -57.10 34.17 -5.65
N SER A 454 -56.41 33.09 -6.03
CA SER A 454 -55.93 32.88 -7.41
C SER A 454 -55.81 31.39 -7.66
N ARG A 455 -56.68 30.88 -8.54
CA ARG A 455 -56.77 29.45 -8.92
C ARG A 455 -55.84 29.24 -10.12
N SER A 456 -54.72 28.56 -9.93
CA SER A 456 -53.83 28.20 -11.05
C SER A 456 -54.27 26.88 -11.67
N THR A 457 -54.82 26.95 -12.88
CA THR A 457 -55.11 25.77 -13.70
C THR A 457 -53.80 25.21 -14.23
N ILE A 458 -53.50 23.95 -13.91
CA ILE A 458 -52.43 23.20 -14.57
C ILE A 458 -53.06 22.48 -15.77
N THR A 459 -52.65 22.89 -16.97
CA THR A 459 -52.94 22.14 -18.19
C THR A 459 -52.00 20.94 -18.27
N VAL A 460 -52.55 19.76 -18.56
CA VAL A 460 -51.81 18.51 -18.77
C VAL A 460 -51.26 18.46 -20.20
#